data_AF-A0A645I774-F1
#
_entry.id   AF-A0A645I774-F1
#
_cell.length_a   1.000
_cell.length_b   1.000
_cell.length_c   1.000
_cell.angle_alpha   90.00
_cell.angle_beta   90.00
_cell.angle_gamma   90.00
#
_symmetry.space_group_name_H-M   'P 1'
#
loop_
_entity.id
_entity.type
_entity.pdbx_description
1 polymer ?
#
loop_
_entity_poly.entity_id
_entity_poly.type
_entity_poly.pdbx_seq_one_letter_code
_entity_poly.pdbx_strand_id
1 'polypeptide(L)'
;MISTCIKELEALPQVAAVGINCTAPNYVSSLIKEIKEVSKKAIVAYPNSGEEYDANTKDWHGKTSDKCFCESCKSWYEDGARLIGGCCRTTPEDIKSIADWAR
;
A
#
# COMPACT_ATOMS: atom_id res chain seq x y z
N MET A 1 2.27 -16.91 0.54
CA MET A 1 1.25 -15.92 0.13
C MET A 1 1.07 -14.93 1.27
N ILE A 2 0.61 -13.70 1.02
CA ILE A 2 0.44 -12.71 2.10
C ILE A 2 -0.55 -13.22 3.16
N SER A 3 -1.58 -13.95 2.73
CA SER A 3 -2.57 -14.62 3.59
C SER A 3 -1.96 -15.52 4.67
N THR A 4 -0.84 -16.20 4.40
CA THR A 4 -0.17 -17.02 5.42
C THR A 4 0.33 -16.17 6.58
N CYS A 5 1.03 -15.07 6.28
CA CYS A 5 1.54 -14.16 7.30
C CYS A 5 0.39 -13.50 8.09
N ILE A 6 -0.68 -13.12 7.40
CA ILE A 6 -1.82 -12.46 8.06
C ILE A 6 -2.53 -13.41 9.03
N LYS A 7 -2.70 -14.69 8.70
CA LYS A 7 -3.35 -15.65 9.61
C LYS A 7 -2.59 -15.82 10.92
N GLU A 8 -1.27 -15.83 10.88
CA GLU A 8 -0.43 -15.87 12.09
C GLU A 8 -0.61 -14.60 12.93
N LEU A 9 -0.67 -13.42 12.28
CA LEU A 9 -0.87 -12.14 12.97
C LEU A 9 -2.30 -11.96 13.51
N GLU A 10 -3.30 -12.63 12.92
CA GLU A 10 -4.70 -12.54 13.35
C GLU A 10 -4.88 -13.03 14.80
N ALA A 11 -4.13 -14.06 15.18
CA ALA A 11 -4.16 -14.64 16.53
C ALA A 11 -3.58 -13.70 17.60
N LEU A 12 -2.90 -12.62 17.21
CA LEU A 12 -2.26 -11.68 18.13
C LEU A 12 -3.18 -10.48 18.40
N PRO A 13 -3.77 -10.37 19.60
CA PRO A 13 -4.71 -9.28 19.91
C PRO A 13 -4.03 -7.91 19.99
N GLN A 14 -2.72 -7.87 20.24
CA GLN A 14 -1.92 -6.63 20.30
C GLN A 14 -1.65 -6.03 18.91
N VAL A 15 -1.80 -6.81 17.83
CA VAL A 15 -1.64 -6.33 16.45
C VAL A 15 -2.93 -5.62 16.05
N ALA A 16 -2.91 -4.28 16.03
CA ALA A 16 -4.07 -3.47 15.69
C ALA A 16 -4.35 -3.38 14.18
N ALA A 17 -3.31 -3.51 13.36
CA ALA A 17 -3.39 -3.36 11.91
C ALA A 17 -2.32 -4.21 11.22
N VAL A 18 -2.58 -4.60 9.97
CA VAL A 18 -1.67 -5.32 9.08
C VAL A 18 -1.62 -4.64 7.72
N GLY A 19 -0.62 -4.87 6.89
CA GLY A 19 -0.53 -4.07 5.67
C GLY A 19 0.57 -4.38 4.70
N ILE A 20 0.64 -3.51 3.69
CA ILE A 20 1.52 -3.60 2.53
C ILE A 20 2.32 -2.29 2.44
N ASN A 21 3.63 -2.43 2.29
CA ASN A 21 4.56 -1.31 2.15
C ASN A 21 5.53 -1.56 0.99
N CYS A 22 5.99 -0.48 0.35
CA CYS A 22 7.07 -0.47 -0.64
C CYS A 22 6.90 -1.48 -1.80
N THR A 23 5.66 -1.87 -2.07
CA THR A 23 5.28 -2.70 -3.22
C THR A 23 4.82 -1.78 -4.35
N ALA A 24 4.98 -2.19 -5.60
CA ALA A 24 4.48 -1.40 -6.72
C ALA A 24 2.95 -1.18 -6.62
N PRO A 25 2.43 0.04 -6.88
CA PRO A 25 1.02 0.40 -6.72
C PRO A 25 0.01 -0.55 -7.38
N ASN A 26 0.37 -1.14 -8.52
CA ASN A 26 -0.48 -2.02 -9.30
C ASN A 26 -0.82 -3.35 -8.60
N TYR A 27 -0.02 -3.79 -7.63
CA TYR A 27 -0.28 -5.02 -6.86
C TYR A 27 -1.08 -4.78 -5.58
N VAL A 28 -1.21 -3.53 -5.14
CA VAL A 28 -1.75 -3.23 -3.79
C VAL A 28 -3.23 -3.64 -3.68
N SER A 29 -4.04 -3.38 -4.70
CA SER A 29 -5.47 -3.73 -4.69
C SER A 29 -5.71 -5.24 -4.55
N SER A 30 -4.96 -6.09 -5.26
CA SER A 30 -5.12 -7.54 -5.14
C SER A 30 -4.67 -8.03 -3.76
N LEU A 31 -3.58 -7.47 -3.23
CA LEU A 31 -3.09 -7.81 -1.89
C LEU A 31 -4.07 -7.38 -0.78
N ILE A 32 -4.69 -6.20 -0.89
CA ILE A 32 -5.73 -5.76 0.08
C ILE A 32 -6.89 -6.77 0.09
N LYS A 33 -7.33 -7.22 -1.09
CA LYS A 33 -8.41 -8.22 -1.21
C LYS A 33 -8.02 -9.54 -0.56
N GLU A 34 -6.80 -10.03 -0.80
CA GLU A 34 -6.30 -11.26 -0.16
C GLU A 34 -6.21 -11.13 1.37
N ILE A 35 -5.79 -9.97 1.90
CA ILE A 35 -5.77 -9.74 3.35
C ILE A 35 -7.19 -9.80 3.93
N LYS A 36 -8.18 -9.19 3.27
CA LYS A 36 -9.58 -9.15 3.74
C LYS A 36 -10.25 -10.52 3.78
N GLU A 37 -9.81 -11.46 2.96
CA GLU A 37 -10.35 -12.83 2.98
C GLU A 37 -10.02 -13.55 4.29
N VAL A 38 -8.98 -13.12 5.01
CA VAL A 38 -8.43 -13.86 6.16
C VAL A 38 -8.30 -13.05 7.45
N SER A 39 -8.57 -11.74 7.44
CA SER A 39 -8.47 -10.89 8.63
C SER A 39 -9.51 -9.77 8.65
N LYS A 40 -9.90 -9.37 9.86
CA LYS A 40 -10.74 -8.18 10.12
C LYS A 40 -9.96 -6.98 10.65
N LYS A 41 -8.64 -7.11 10.84
CA LYS A 41 -7.79 -6.01 11.34
C LYS A 41 -7.75 -4.88 10.33
N ALA A 42 -7.47 -3.66 10.80
CA ALA A 42 -7.32 -2.51 9.92
C ALA A 42 -6.18 -2.76 8.92
N ILE A 43 -6.40 -2.36 7.67
CA ILE A 43 -5.41 -2.55 6.60
C ILE A 43 -4.65 -1.24 6.34
N VAL A 44 -3.32 -1.33 6.40
CA VAL A 44 -2.39 -0.24 6.10
C VAL A 44 -1.81 -0.44 4.70
N ALA A 45 -1.83 0.58 3.85
CA ALA A 45 -1.28 0.53 2.50
C ALA A 45 -0.46 1.78 2.20
N TYR A 46 0.85 1.63 1.99
CA TYR A 46 1.76 2.74 1.70
C TYR A 46 2.86 2.27 0.74
N PRO A 47 2.53 2.14 -0.56
CA PRO A 47 3.42 1.61 -1.60
C PRO A 47 4.50 2.60 -2.02
N ASN A 48 5.41 2.15 -2.89
CA ASN A 48 6.33 3.06 -3.57
C ASN A 48 5.62 3.81 -4.72
N SER A 49 6.31 4.70 -5.41
CA SER A 49 5.77 5.48 -6.55
C SER A 49 5.46 4.64 -7.80
N GLY A 50 5.96 3.40 -7.88
CA GLY A 50 5.95 2.54 -9.07
C GLY A 50 7.30 2.41 -9.77
N GLU A 51 8.28 3.23 -9.42
CA GLU A 51 9.68 3.06 -9.88
C GLU A 51 10.27 1.76 -9.33
N GLU A 52 11.20 1.16 -10.09
CA GLU A 52 11.91 -0.06 -9.71
C GLU A 52 13.30 0.30 -9.18
N TYR A 53 13.69 -0.30 -8.06
CA TYR A 53 15.02 -0.13 -7.49
C TYR A 53 15.97 -1.21 -7.99
N ASP A 54 17.06 -0.81 -8.63
CA ASP A 54 18.14 -1.72 -9.02
C ASP A 54 19.22 -1.75 -7.93
N ALA A 55 19.35 -2.89 -7.26
CA ALA A 55 20.32 -3.08 -6.18
C ALA A 55 21.79 -3.07 -6.66
N ASN A 56 22.06 -3.35 -7.94
CA ASN A 56 23.42 -3.37 -8.48
C ASN A 56 23.93 -1.94 -8.72
N THR A 57 23.12 -1.13 -9.39
CA THR A 57 23.45 0.28 -9.66
C THR A 57 23.14 1.20 -8.47
N LYS A 58 22.31 0.73 -7.54
CA LYS A 58 21.77 1.47 -6.38
C LYS A 58 20.93 2.68 -6.79
N ASP A 59 20.29 2.58 -7.96
CA ASP A 59 19.50 3.63 -8.57
C ASP A 59 18.06 3.20 -8.81
N TRP A 60 17.21 4.19 -9.06
CA TRP A 60 15.80 4.02 -9.39
C TRP A 60 15.60 4.16 -10.90
N HIS A 61 14.82 3.25 -11.47
CA HIS A 61 14.52 3.19 -12.89
C HIS A 61 13.02 3.10 -13.15
N GLY A 62 12.62 3.36 -14.38
CA GLY A 62 11.23 3.29 -14.81
C GLY A 62 10.46 4.59 -14.58
N LYS A 63 9.14 4.50 -14.64
CA LYS A 63 8.24 5.63 -14.44
C LYS A 63 7.44 5.41 -13.16
N THR A 64 6.98 6.52 -12.58
CA THR A 64 5.87 6.49 -11.64
C THR A 64 4.69 5.75 -12.27
N SER A 65 3.85 5.15 -11.43
CA SER A 65 2.62 4.45 -11.85
C SER A 65 1.83 5.24 -12.90
N ASP A 66 1.29 4.56 -13.92
CA ASP A 66 0.53 5.20 -15.01
C ASP A 66 -0.76 5.91 -14.51
N LYS A 67 -1.28 5.48 -13.36
CA LYS A 67 -2.40 6.15 -12.68
C LYS A 67 -1.88 7.25 -11.75
N CYS A 68 -2.66 8.32 -11.61
CA CYS A 68 -2.41 9.30 -10.57
C CYS A 68 -2.40 8.59 -9.20
N PHE A 69 -1.38 8.85 -8.38
CA PHE A 69 -1.23 8.22 -7.07
C PHE A 69 -2.49 8.41 -6.20
N CYS A 70 -3.12 9.58 -6.30
CA CYS A 70 -4.38 9.91 -5.64
C CYS A 70 -5.55 8.98 -6.03
N GLU A 71 -5.70 8.65 -7.32
CA GLU A 71 -6.74 7.74 -7.80
C GLU A 71 -6.51 6.31 -7.30
N SER A 72 -5.26 5.86 -7.30
CA SER A 72 -4.89 4.56 -6.73
C SER A 72 -5.22 4.51 -5.24
N CYS A 73 -4.96 5.58 -4.49
CA CYS A 73 -5.31 5.65 -3.06
C CYS A 73 -6.82 5.54 -2.80
N LYS A 74 -7.66 6.18 -3.63
CA LYS A 74 -9.13 6.04 -3.55
C LYS A 74 -9.56 4.60 -3.81
N SER A 75 -9.00 3.96 -4.83
CA SER A 75 -9.26 2.55 -5.11
C SER A 75 -8.86 1.64 -3.95
N TRP A 76 -7.71 1.89 -3.29
CA TRP A 76 -7.30 1.11 -2.13
C TRP A 76 -8.22 1.29 -0.93
N TYR A 77 -8.73 2.51 -0.73
CA TYR A 77 -9.73 2.79 0.31
C TYR A 77 -11.03 1.99 0.08
N GLU A 78 -11.52 1.98 -1.16
CA GLU A 78 -12.68 1.20 -1.60
C GLU A 78 -12.46 -0.30 -1.44
N ASP A 79 -11.26 -0.79 -1.78
CA ASP A 79 -10.89 -2.20 -1.61
C ASP A 79 -10.83 -2.60 -0.13
N GLY A 80 -10.52 -1.66 0.77
CA GLY A 80 -10.66 -1.81 2.22
C GLY A 80 -9.49 -1.32 3.07
N ALA A 81 -8.50 -0.64 2.49
CA ALA A 81 -7.47 0.05 3.26
C ALA A 81 -8.09 1.15 4.14
N ARG A 82 -7.50 1.37 5.32
CA ARG A 82 -7.95 2.39 6.29
C ARG A 82 -6.84 3.34 6.70
N LEU A 83 -5.58 2.92 6.57
CA LEU A 83 -4.42 3.78 6.73
C LEU A 83 -3.69 3.80 5.40
N ILE A 84 -3.67 4.95 4.72
CA ILE A 84 -3.09 5.08 3.38
C ILE A 84 -1.99 6.15 3.39
N GLY A 85 -0.87 5.85 2.74
CA GLY A 85 0.26 6.76 2.62
C GLY A 85 1.17 6.40 1.45
N GLY A 86 2.43 6.84 1.53
CA GLY A 86 3.46 6.56 0.53
C GLY A 86 4.78 6.10 1.16
N CYS A 87 5.59 5.40 0.38
CA CYS A 87 6.91 4.92 0.76
C CYS A 87 7.97 5.48 -0.20
N CYS A 88 8.85 4.64 -0.74
CA CYS A 88 9.94 5.07 -1.60
C CYS A 88 9.43 5.90 -2.77
N ARG A 89 10.09 7.04 -2.98
CA ARG A 89 9.86 7.96 -4.10
C ARG A 89 8.50 8.64 -4.14
N THR A 90 7.67 8.44 -3.13
CA THR A 90 6.51 9.31 -2.90
C THR A 90 6.96 10.63 -2.29
N THR A 91 6.13 11.66 -2.44
CA THR A 91 6.46 13.05 -2.13
C THR A 91 5.43 13.68 -1.17
N PRO A 92 5.76 14.82 -0.54
CA PRO A 92 4.77 15.59 0.22
C PRO A 92 3.53 15.97 -0.61
N GLU A 93 3.68 16.22 -1.91
CA GLU A 93 2.59 16.49 -2.85
C GLU A 93 1.64 15.30 -2.98
N ASP A 94 2.16 14.07 -2.99
CA ASP A 94 1.34 12.85 -2.98
C ASP A 94 0.52 12.75 -1.69
N ILE A 95 1.14 13.01 -0.54
CA ILE A 95 0.46 13.01 0.77
C ILE A 95 -0.60 14.11 0.85
N LYS A 96 -0.31 15.30 0.32
CA LYS A 96 -1.28 16.38 0.19
C LYS A 96 -2.48 15.94 -0.65
N SER A 97 -2.23 15.29 -1.79
CA SER A 97 -3.31 14.80 -2.65
C SER A 97 -4.22 13.79 -1.95
N ILE A 98 -3.68 12.94 -1.06
CA ILE A 98 -4.48 12.05 -0.20
C ILE A 98 -5.32 12.85 0.78
N ALA A 99 -4.68 13.79 1.50
CA ALA A 99 -5.32 14.60 2.52
C ALA A 99 -6.45 15.49 1.96
N ASP A 100 -6.40 15.86 0.68
CA ASP A 100 -7.41 16.71 0.04
C ASP A 100 -8.76 15.99 -0.16
N TRP A 101 -8.80 14.66 -0.27
CA TRP A 101 -10.06 13.90 -0.38
C TRP A 101 -10.40 13.02 0.83
N ALA A 102 -9.44 12.73 1.71
CA ALA A 102 -9.65 11.90 2.88
C ALA A 102 -10.26 12.64 4.10
N ARG A 103 -10.56 13.94 3.95
CA ARG A 103 -11.13 14.80 5.01
C ARG A 103 -12.64 14.65 5.15
#